data_AF-A0A7C8HG27-F1
#
_entry.id   AF-A0A7C8HG27-F1
#
_cell.length_a   1.000
_cell.length_b   1.000
_cell.length_c   1.000
_cell.angle_alpha   90.00
_cell.angle_beta   90.00
_cell.angle_gamma   90.00
#
_symmetry.space_group_name_H-M   'P 1'
#
loop_
_entity.id
_entity.type
_entity.pdbx_description
1 polymer ?
#
loop_
_entity_poly.entity_id
_entity_poly.type
_entity_poly.pdbx_seq_one_letter_code
_entity_poly.pdbx_strand_id
1 'polypeptide(L)'
;MPLQILKDFSKLCCPSPLECDGGFIIENSGKVWESYVPIKGTFTFDGNQSAAITTIRILLYNGKTITRTLQPGQSFAFTGNYIKRIEAFVQNPPSRILFRHCFQELLDAHSKCHSPCCPEFLQCELPATYRNLPENEDFLLWQSTIPVSGFFEIGPRLSSAIELKVIIKRFNKPDLVKVIRQDTVIHSTDMKSLLIRILNYQGDPPGINLLLCLSEQGKERKTF
;
A
#
# COMPACT_ATOMS: atom_id res chain seq x y z
N MET A 1 -37.61 -33.75 31.26
CA MET A 1 -36.63 -32.65 31.19
C MET A 1 -35.32 -33.09 31.83
N PRO A 2 -34.28 -33.37 31.03
CA PRO A 2 -32.90 -33.29 31.49
C PRO A 2 -32.20 -32.09 30.86
N LEU A 3 -31.38 -31.40 31.66
CA LEU A 3 -30.50 -30.30 31.25
C LEU A 3 -29.64 -30.73 30.05
N GLN A 4 -29.80 -30.06 28.91
CA GLN A 4 -28.75 -30.03 27.90
C GLN A 4 -27.69 -29.03 28.36
N ILE A 5 -26.59 -29.59 28.85
CA ILE A 5 -25.31 -28.90 29.00
C ILE A 5 -24.93 -28.37 27.62
N LEU A 6 -24.83 -27.04 27.51
CA LEU A 6 -24.25 -26.31 26.38
C LEU A 6 -22.89 -26.93 26.06
N LYS A 7 -22.85 -27.78 25.03
CA LYS A 7 -21.61 -28.31 24.48
C LYS A 7 -20.96 -27.22 23.65
N ASP A 8 -19.77 -26.86 24.10
CA ASP A 8 -18.66 -26.24 23.37
C ASP A 8 -19.05 -25.15 22.37
N PHE A 9 -18.91 -23.90 22.84
CA PHE A 9 -18.55 -22.80 21.96
C PHE A 9 -17.23 -23.16 21.27
N SER A 10 -17.32 -23.70 20.05
CA SER A 10 -16.20 -23.72 19.11
C SER A 10 -15.70 -22.29 19.02
N LYS A 11 -14.52 -22.05 19.59
CA LYS A 11 -13.85 -20.75 19.68
C LYS A 11 -14.00 -19.99 18.35
N LEU A 12 -14.65 -18.82 18.40
CA LEU A 12 -14.56 -17.82 17.34
C LEU A 12 -13.08 -17.57 17.06
N CYS A 13 -12.56 -18.08 15.95
CA CYS A 13 -11.20 -17.78 15.52
C CYS A 13 -11.16 -16.35 14.96
N CYS A 14 -10.10 -15.63 15.33
CA CYS A 14 -9.85 -14.21 15.05
C CYS A 14 -9.87 -13.87 13.54
N PRO A 15 -10.11 -12.60 13.18
CA PRO A 15 -10.71 -12.26 11.90
C PRO A 15 -9.72 -12.30 10.74
N SER A 16 -10.22 -12.78 9.58
CA SER A 16 -9.77 -12.42 8.22
C SER A 16 -9.53 -10.90 8.11
N PRO A 17 -8.78 -10.39 7.09
CA PRO A 17 -8.64 -8.94 6.87
C PRO A 17 -9.98 -8.23 7.11
N LEU A 18 -9.98 -7.30 8.07
CA LEU A 18 -11.21 -6.81 8.70
C LEU A 18 -12.06 -6.02 7.68
N GLU A 19 -11.39 -5.36 6.74
CA GLU A 19 -12.00 -4.52 5.73
C GLU A 19 -11.02 -4.29 4.58
N CYS A 20 -11.39 -4.70 3.36
CA CYS A 20 -10.92 -4.04 2.15
C CYS A 20 -12.14 -3.23 1.63
N ASP A 21 -12.35 -2.02 2.17
CA ASP A 21 -13.55 -1.24 1.87
C ASP A 21 -13.45 -0.53 0.50
N GLY A 22 -14.62 -0.39 -0.13
CA GLY A 22 -14.82 0.33 -1.38
C GLY A 22 -14.41 1.78 -1.23
N GLY A 23 -13.38 2.18 -1.97
CA GLY A 23 -12.78 3.49 -1.81
C GLY A 23 -13.74 4.67 -2.00
N PHE A 24 -13.42 5.79 -1.38
CA PHE A 24 -14.16 7.05 -1.49
C PHE A 24 -13.28 8.18 -2.04
N ILE A 25 -13.90 9.26 -2.48
CA ILE A 25 -13.18 10.41 -3.06
C ILE A 25 -12.84 11.42 -1.95
N ILE A 26 -11.57 11.79 -1.87
CA ILE A 26 -11.09 12.92 -1.06
C ILE A 26 -11.22 14.19 -1.90
N GLU A 27 -12.13 15.08 -1.51
CA GLU A 27 -12.32 16.38 -2.16
C GLU A 27 -11.77 17.55 -1.35
N ASN A 28 -11.80 17.46 -0.02
CA ASN A 28 -11.44 18.56 0.87
C ASN A 28 -10.38 18.14 1.88
N SER A 29 -9.75 19.13 2.51
CA SER A 29 -8.84 18.89 3.63
C SER A 29 -9.58 18.25 4.81
N GLY A 30 -8.98 17.25 5.44
CA GLY A 30 -9.57 16.59 6.60
C GLY A 30 -8.90 15.29 6.99
N LYS A 31 -9.48 14.68 8.03
CA LYS A 31 -9.13 13.33 8.47
C LYS A 31 -9.80 12.33 7.53
N VAL A 32 -9.00 11.59 6.77
CA VAL A 32 -9.46 10.60 5.79
C VAL A 32 -9.75 9.28 6.48
N TRP A 33 -8.90 8.89 7.42
CA TRP A 33 -9.00 7.60 8.10
C TRP A 33 -8.40 7.69 9.50
N GLU A 34 -8.96 6.97 10.46
CA GLU A 34 -8.41 6.85 11.83
C GLU A 34 -8.76 5.49 12.42
N SER A 35 -7.86 4.96 13.23
CA SER A 35 -8.18 3.86 14.14
C SER A 35 -7.79 4.21 15.57
N TYR A 36 -8.51 3.59 16.49
CA TYR A 36 -8.28 3.67 17.93
C TYR A 36 -7.38 2.54 18.44
N VAL A 37 -7.15 1.52 17.62
CA VAL A 37 -6.18 0.44 17.88
C VAL A 37 -5.07 0.44 16.83
N PRO A 38 -3.85 -0.02 17.15
CA PRO A 38 -2.82 -0.21 16.14
C PRO A 38 -3.29 -1.18 15.05
N ILE A 39 -3.16 -0.75 13.79
CA ILE A 39 -3.46 -1.60 12.64
C ILE A 39 -2.21 -1.86 11.79
N LYS A 40 -2.28 -2.87 10.93
CA LYS A 40 -1.44 -2.98 9.74
C LYS A 40 -2.31 -2.91 8.49
N GLY A 41 -1.83 -2.33 7.40
CA GLY A 41 -2.63 -2.20 6.20
C GLY A 41 -1.89 -1.58 5.03
N THR A 42 -2.52 -1.66 3.86
CA THR A 42 -2.10 -0.97 2.64
C THR A 42 -3.16 0.07 2.24
N PHE A 43 -2.70 1.26 1.89
CA PHE A 43 -3.50 2.43 1.58
C PHE A 43 -3.07 2.96 0.21
N THR A 44 -4.02 3.25 -0.67
CA THR A 44 -3.75 3.83 -1.98
C THR A 44 -4.49 5.13 -2.15
N PHE A 45 -3.81 6.09 -2.75
CA PHE A 45 -4.31 7.41 -3.09
C PHE A 45 -4.17 7.55 -4.61
N ASP A 46 -5.25 7.36 -5.36
CA ASP A 46 -5.26 7.43 -6.83
C ASP A 46 -5.74 8.81 -7.28
N GLY A 47 -4.80 9.64 -7.77
CA GLY A 47 -5.05 11.02 -8.17
C GLY A 47 -5.51 11.15 -9.62
N ASN A 48 -6.64 11.82 -9.82
CA ASN A 48 -7.07 12.23 -11.16
C ASN A 48 -6.20 13.39 -11.69
N GLN A 49 -6.06 13.54 -13.01
CA GLN A 49 -5.40 14.69 -13.66
C GLN A 49 -6.01 16.04 -13.28
N SER A 50 -7.31 16.07 -12.95
CA SER A 50 -7.98 17.29 -12.48
C SER A 50 -7.92 17.48 -10.96
N ALA A 51 -7.18 16.64 -10.22
CA ALA A 51 -7.10 16.74 -8.77
C ALA A 51 -6.25 17.95 -8.37
N ALA A 52 -6.67 18.65 -7.32
CA ALA A 52 -5.87 19.67 -6.67
C ALA A 52 -4.61 19.07 -6.01
N ILE A 53 -3.56 19.90 -5.86
CA ILE A 53 -2.35 19.52 -5.12
C ILE A 53 -2.77 19.10 -3.72
N THR A 54 -2.45 17.86 -3.36
CA THR A 54 -2.90 17.27 -2.09
C THR A 54 -1.73 16.72 -1.32
N THR A 55 -1.58 17.14 -0.08
CA THR A 55 -0.58 16.57 0.85
C THR A 55 -1.24 15.55 1.76
N ILE A 56 -0.79 14.31 1.68
CA ILE A 56 -1.18 13.19 2.53
C ILE A 56 -0.21 13.10 3.71
N ARG A 57 -0.76 12.97 4.92
CA ARG A 57 -0.02 12.68 6.15
C ARG A 57 -0.52 11.40 6.77
N ILE A 58 0.39 10.46 7.03
CA ILE A 58 0.10 9.19 7.70
C ILE A 58 0.81 9.22 9.05
N LEU A 59 0.03 9.26 10.11
CA LEU A 59 0.50 9.30 11.50
C LEU A 59 0.50 7.88 12.06
N LEU A 60 1.63 7.50 12.64
CA LEU A 60 1.82 6.22 13.30
C LEU A 60 1.70 6.36 14.82
N TYR A 61 1.34 5.27 15.53
CA TYR A 61 1.24 5.26 17.00
C TYR A 61 2.56 5.55 17.71
N ASN A 62 3.70 5.31 17.05
CA ASN A 62 5.02 5.66 17.57
C ASN A 62 5.40 7.14 17.42
N GLY A 63 4.46 8.00 16.99
CA GLY A 63 4.67 9.43 16.81
C GLY A 63 5.35 9.82 15.49
N LYS A 64 5.79 8.85 14.67
CA LYS A 64 6.36 9.14 13.35
C LYS A 64 5.26 9.55 12.38
N THR A 65 5.56 10.57 11.58
CA THR A 65 4.70 11.02 10.49
C THR A 65 5.36 10.77 9.15
N ILE A 66 4.59 10.26 8.21
CA ILE A 66 4.97 10.09 6.81
C ILE A 66 4.16 11.08 6.00
N THR A 67 4.85 11.91 5.20
CA THR A 67 4.20 12.96 4.40
C THR A 67 4.52 12.75 2.93
N ARG A 68 3.51 12.88 2.08
CA ARG A 68 3.65 12.90 0.62
C ARG A 68 2.75 13.95 0.01
N THR A 69 3.29 14.74 -0.91
CA THR A 69 2.53 15.71 -1.70
C THR A 69 2.34 15.16 -3.10
N LEU A 70 1.09 15.07 -3.53
CA LEU A 70 0.68 14.59 -4.85
C LEU A 70 0.32 15.81 -5.70
N GLN A 71 0.97 15.90 -6.86
CA GLN A 71 0.57 16.82 -7.92
C GLN A 71 -0.66 16.27 -8.68
N PRO A 72 -1.35 17.09 -9.47
CA PRO A 72 -2.46 16.60 -10.30
C PRO A 72 -2.05 15.39 -11.16
N GLY A 73 -2.85 14.32 -11.11
CA GLY A 73 -2.61 13.04 -11.79
C GLY A 73 -1.71 12.05 -11.06
N GLN A 74 -1.01 12.49 -10.01
CA GLN A 74 -0.10 11.62 -9.26
C GLN A 74 -0.83 10.81 -8.22
N SER A 75 -0.32 9.59 -8.02
CA SER A 75 -0.84 8.63 -7.08
C SER A 75 0.26 8.16 -6.13
N PHE A 76 -0.13 7.52 -5.04
CA PHE A 76 0.80 6.98 -4.07
C PHE A 76 0.17 5.82 -3.30
N ALA A 77 0.99 4.81 -2.97
CA ALA A 77 0.57 3.70 -2.15
C ALA A 77 1.50 3.54 -0.93
N PHE A 78 0.92 3.13 0.20
CA PHE A 78 1.63 2.97 1.45
C PHE A 78 1.22 1.69 2.16
N THR A 79 2.19 0.86 2.55
CA THR A 79 1.96 -0.31 3.40
C THR A 79 2.66 -0.13 4.73
N GLY A 80 1.98 -0.28 5.86
CA GLY A 80 2.61 -0.09 7.16
C GLY A 80 1.90 -0.81 8.30
N ASN A 81 2.53 -0.76 9.47
CA ASN A 81 1.99 -1.18 10.74
C ASN A 81 1.91 0.00 11.71
N TYR A 82 1.16 -0.18 12.80
CA TYR A 82 0.92 0.85 13.81
C TYR A 82 0.38 2.15 13.22
N ILE A 83 -0.47 2.08 12.21
CA ILE A 83 -1.08 3.26 11.60
C ILE A 83 -2.20 3.75 12.52
N LYS A 84 -2.17 5.04 12.85
CA LYS A 84 -3.15 5.68 13.73
C LYS A 84 -4.15 6.51 12.94
N ARG A 85 -3.66 7.32 12.01
CA ARG A 85 -4.48 8.30 11.30
C ARG A 85 -3.91 8.66 9.94
N ILE A 86 -4.79 8.95 8.99
CA ILE A 86 -4.46 9.52 7.69
C ILE A 86 -5.22 10.84 7.54
N GLU A 87 -4.49 11.88 7.17
CA GLU A 87 -5.00 13.22 6.93
C GLU A 87 -4.63 13.65 5.51
N ALA A 88 -5.53 14.39 4.85
CA ALA A 88 -5.29 15.02 3.57
C ALA A 88 -5.42 16.53 3.70
N PHE A 89 -4.52 17.27 3.05
CA PHE A 89 -4.53 18.73 2.96
C PHE A 89 -4.58 19.10 1.47
N VAL A 90 -5.72 19.61 1.03
CA VAL A 90 -6.00 19.95 -0.36
C VAL A 90 -5.78 21.45 -0.57
N GLN A 91 -4.90 21.81 -1.51
CA GLN A 91 -4.71 23.19 -1.95
C GLN A 91 -5.72 23.53 -3.05
N ASN A 92 -6.50 24.60 -2.89
CA ASN A 92 -7.53 25.03 -3.85
C ASN A 92 -8.55 23.90 -4.17
N PRO A 93 -9.35 23.45 -3.18
CA PRO A 93 -10.32 22.37 -3.37
C PRO A 93 -11.34 22.64 -4.48
N PRO A 94 -11.96 21.59 -5.07
CA PRO A 94 -11.90 20.19 -4.65
C PRO A 94 -10.74 19.40 -5.26
N SER A 95 -10.22 18.43 -4.52
CA SER A 95 -9.40 17.34 -5.06
C SER A 95 -10.29 16.21 -5.58
N ARG A 96 -9.72 15.29 -6.37
CA ARG A 96 -10.42 14.09 -6.86
C ARG A 96 -9.49 12.90 -6.72
N ILE A 97 -9.11 12.62 -5.47
CA ILE A 97 -8.27 11.47 -5.12
C ILE A 97 -9.16 10.34 -4.66
N LEU A 98 -9.11 9.20 -5.35
CA LEU A 98 -9.77 7.99 -4.90
C LEU A 98 -8.88 7.32 -3.85
N PHE A 99 -9.37 7.31 -2.61
CA PHE A 99 -8.72 6.63 -1.50
C PHE A 99 -9.28 5.21 -1.35
N ARG A 100 -8.41 4.21 -1.34
CA ARG A 100 -8.77 2.82 -1.02
C ARG A 100 -7.83 2.31 0.06
N HIS A 101 -8.30 1.33 0.82
CA HIS A 101 -7.51 0.75 1.88
C HIS A 101 -7.88 -0.70 2.11
N CYS A 102 -6.91 -1.47 2.61
CA CYS A 102 -7.17 -2.76 3.20
C CYS A 102 -6.31 -2.93 4.44
N PHE A 103 -6.92 -3.29 5.58
CA PHE A 103 -6.23 -3.32 6.86
C PHE A 103 -6.68 -4.46 7.77
N GLN A 104 -5.90 -4.66 8.83
CA GLN A 104 -6.14 -5.62 9.89
C GLN A 104 -5.72 -5.02 11.22
N GLU A 105 -6.56 -5.17 12.24
CA GLU A 105 -6.25 -4.75 13.61
C GLU A 105 -5.17 -5.65 14.24
N LEU A 106 -4.26 -5.04 14.98
CA LEU A 106 -3.23 -5.74 15.76
C LEU A 106 -3.77 -5.98 17.18
N LEU A 107 -4.74 -6.88 17.29
CA LEU A 107 -5.24 -7.33 18.59
C LEU A 107 -4.18 -8.25 19.22
N ASP A 108 -3.40 -7.65 20.13
CA ASP A 108 -2.42 -8.29 21.02
C ASP A 108 -1.03 -8.61 20.44
N ALA A 109 -0.11 -7.64 20.55
CA ALA A 109 1.30 -7.74 20.12
C ALA A 109 2.14 -8.78 20.90
N HIS A 110 1.59 -9.37 21.97
CA HIS A 110 2.26 -10.36 22.83
C HIS A 110 1.68 -11.77 22.70
N SER A 111 0.62 -11.96 21.91
CA SER A 111 0.16 -13.29 21.56
C SER A 111 1.21 -13.92 20.62
N LYS A 112 2.16 -14.67 21.21
CA LYS A 112 2.94 -15.65 20.46
C LYS A 112 1.94 -16.68 19.96
N CYS A 113 1.38 -16.42 18.80
CA CYS A 113 0.33 -17.24 18.26
C CYS A 113 0.95 -18.57 17.79
N HIS A 114 0.91 -19.56 18.68
CA HIS A 114 1.33 -20.95 18.46
C HIS A 114 0.14 -21.84 18.03
N SER A 115 -1.01 -21.23 17.74
CA SER A 115 -2.29 -21.88 17.42
C SER A 115 -2.57 -21.78 15.91
N PRO A 116 -3.31 -22.72 15.29
CA PRO A 116 -3.78 -22.61 13.90
C PRO A 116 -4.70 -21.40 13.60
N CYS A 117 -5.11 -20.62 14.61
CA CYS A 117 -6.01 -19.47 14.48
C CYS A 117 -5.30 -18.11 14.59
N CYS A 118 -4.16 -17.93 13.92
CA CYS A 118 -3.47 -16.64 13.85
C CYS A 118 -4.05 -15.76 12.73
N PRO A 119 -4.03 -14.43 12.87
CA PRO A 119 -4.34 -13.54 11.76
C PRO A 119 -3.46 -13.89 10.56
N GLU A 120 -4.08 -14.11 9.40
CA GLU A 120 -3.35 -14.33 8.15
C GLU A 120 -2.40 -13.16 7.86
N PHE A 121 -1.36 -13.42 7.09
CA PHE A 121 -0.50 -12.34 6.59
C PHE A 121 -1.39 -11.34 5.82
N LEU A 122 -1.11 -10.04 5.99
CA LEU A 122 -1.83 -8.99 5.26
C LEU A 122 -1.67 -9.23 3.76
N GLN A 123 -2.64 -9.85 3.08
CA GLN A 123 -2.68 -9.98 1.63
C GLN A 123 -3.54 -8.87 1.06
N CYS A 124 -2.91 -7.88 0.43
CA CYS A 124 -3.62 -6.78 -0.22
C CYS A 124 -3.37 -6.82 -1.71
N GLU A 125 -4.45 -6.83 -2.49
CA GLU A 125 -4.46 -6.56 -3.92
C GLU A 125 -5.12 -5.20 -4.15
N LEU A 126 -4.33 -4.19 -4.54
CA LEU A 126 -4.87 -2.85 -4.77
C LEU A 126 -4.36 -2.29 -6.11
N PRO A 127 -5.27 -1.97 -7.04
CA PRO A 127 -4.88 -1.29 -8.27
C PRO A 127 -4.68 0.21 -8.00
N ALA A 128 -3.63 0.77 -8.60
CA ALA A 128 -3.36 2.20 -8.62
C ALA A 128 -2.96 2.64 -10.04
N THR A 129 -3.53 3.77 -10.48
CA THR A 129 -3.14 4.41 -11.74
C THR A 129 -2.25 5.59 -11.43
N TYR A 130 -1.11 5.71 -12.09
CA TYR A 130 -0.23 6.86 -11.97
C TYR A 130 -0.24 7.61 -13.30
N ARG A 131 -0.43 8.92 -13.24
CA ARG A 131 -0.38 9.82 -14.40
C ARG A 131 0.56 10.98 -14.08
N ASN A 132 1.00 11.69 -15.11
CA ASN A 132 1.83 12.88 -14.95
C ASN A 132 3.09 12.59 -14.12
N LEU A 133 3.75 11.47 -14.46
CA LEU A 133 4.99 11.05 -13.84
C LEU A 133 6.13 11.96 -14.30
N PRO A 134 6.99 12.44 -13.39
CA PRO A 134 8.11 13.29 -13.77
C PRO A 134 9.12 12.52 -14.63
N GLU A 135 9.67 13.20 -15.63
CA GLU A 135 10.68 12.63 -16.53
C GLU A 135 12.06 12.65 -15.86
N ASN A 136 12.90 11.64 -16.18
CA ASN A 136 14.30 11.56 -15.75
C ASN A 136 14.57 11.59 -14.23
N GLU A 137 13.53 11.49 -13.41
CA GLU A 137 13.62 11.48 -11.95
C GLU A 137 13.10 10.16 -11.36
N ASP A 138 13.62 9.77 -10.19
CA ASP A 138 13.09 8.62 -9.46
C ASP A 138 11.78 9.03 -8.76
N PHE A 139 10.66 8.56 -9.30
CA PHE A 139 9.35 8.78 -8.72
C PHE A 139 8.94 7.61 -7.81
N LEU A 140 8.53 7.92 -6.58
CA LEU A 140 8.13 6.93 -5.60
C LEU A 140 6.66 6.54 -5.77
N LEU A 141 6.42 5.32 -6.26
CA LEU A 141 5.05 4.78 -6.43
C LEU A 141 4.49 4.22 -5.12
N TRP A 142 5.31 3.46 -4.42
CA TRP A 142 4.92 2.75 -3.20
C TRP A 142 6.05 2.73 -2.19
N GLN A 143 5.71 2.76 -0.90
CA GLN A 143 6.67 2.55 0.18
C GLN A 143 6.07 1.76 1.34
N SER A 144 6.94 1.10 2.10
CA SER A 144 6.57 0.43 3.34
C SER A 144 7.48 0.74 4.52
N THR A 145 6.90 0.67 5.72
CA THR A 145 7.63 0.70 6.99
C THR A 145 7.96 -0.68 7.54
N ILE A 146 7.44 -1.74 6.93
CA ILE A 146 7.67 -3.13 7.32
C ILE A 146 8.16 -3.95 6.13
N PRO A 147 8.95 -5.01 6.34
CA PRO A 147 9.34 -5.89 5.26
C PRO A 147 8.13 -6.68 4.73
N VAL A 148 7.92 -6.60 3.42
CA VAL A 148 6.85 -7.34 2.73
C VAL A 148 7.41 -8.15 1.56
N SER A 149 6.73 -9.24 1.21
CA SER A 149 6.97 -10.04 0.02
C SER A 149 5.76 -10.02 -0.90
N GLY A 150 5.95 -10.37 -2.17
CA GLY A 150 4.86 -10.43 -3.12
C GLY A 150 5.33 -10.05 -4.51
N PHE A 151 4.46 -9.37 -5.25
CA PHE A 151 4.78 -8.90 -6.58
C PHE A 151 4.21 -7.52 -6.90
N PHE A 152 4.86 -6.88 -7.87
CA PHE A 152 4.33 -5.75 -8.61
C PHE A 152 4.10 -6.18 -10.04
N GLU A 153 2.89 -5.98 -10.55
CA GLU A 153 2.61 -6.01 -11.97
C GLU A 153 2.53 -4.56 -12.47
N ILE A 154 3.46 -4.22 -13.35
CA ILE A 154 3.69 -2.85 -13.82
C ILE A 154 3.39 -2.81 -15.30
N GLY A 155 2.34 -2.08 -15.67
CA GLY A 155 1.92 -1.89 -17.05
C GLY A 155 2.08 -0.44 -17.50
N PRO A 156 3.08 -0.12 -18.35
CA PRO A 156 3.21 1.22 -18.94
C PRO A 156 1.95 1.58 -19.75
N ARG A 157 1.30 2.69 -19.41
CA ARG A 157 0.24 3.28 -20.26
C ARG A 157 0.89 4.22 -21.26
N LEU A 158 0.76 3.88 -22.56
CA LEU A 158 1.10 4.62 -23.78
C LEU A 158 2.40 4.19 -24.48
N SER A 159 2.23 3.92 -25.79
CA SER A 159 3.14 3.54 -26.89
C SER A 159 4.35 2.65 -26.57
N SER A 160 4.57 1.64 -27.42
CA SER A 160 5.57 0.56 -27.34
C SER A 160 7.05 0.97 -27.26
N ALA A 161 7.35 2.25 -26.99
CA ALA A 161 8.69 2.82 -26.97
C ALA A 161 9.19 3.27 -25.57
N ILE A 162 8.34 3.32 -24.54
CA ILE A 162 8.77 3.82 -23.21
C ILE A 162 9.55 2.73 -22.45
N GLU A 163 10.76 3.06 -22.06
CA GLU A 163 11.61 2.32 -21.13
C GLU A 163 11.46 2.88 -19.72
N LEU A 164 11.09 2.01 -18.81
CA LEU A 164 10.99 2.31 -17.39
C LEU A 164 12.11 1.58 -16.65
N LYS A 165 12.93 2.34 -15.93
CA LYS A 165 13.82 1.80 -14.91
C LYS A 165 13.01 1.63 -13.62
N VAL A 166 12.72 0.39 -13.27
CA VAL A 166 12.08 -0.01 -12.02
C VAL A 166 13.14 -0.27 -10.96
N ILE A 167 12.97 0.31 -9.78
CA ILE A 167 13.89 0.20 -8.64
C ILE A 167 13.08 -0.25 -7.42
N ILE A 168 13.32 -1.47 -6.97
CA ILE A 168 12.74 -1.98 -5.72
C ILE A 168 13.83 -1.92 -4.65
N LYS A 169 13.68 -0.97 -3.71
CA LYS A 169 14.52 -0.91 -2.51
C LYS A 169 14.09 -2.03 -1.56
N ARG A 170 15.06 -2.63 -0.87
CA ARG A 170 14.81 -3.71 0.10
C ARG A 170 15.41 -3.42 1.46
N PHE A 171 14.81 -3.99 2.51
CA PHE A 171 15.34 -3.91 3.88
C PHE A 171 16.58 -4.79 4.01
N ASN A 172 17.73 -4.20 4.35
CA ASN A 172 18.98 -4.93 4.62
C ASN A 172 19.41 -5.89 3.49
N LYS A 173 18.99 -5.62 2.26
CA LYS A 173 19.31 -6.39 1.05
C LYS A 173 19.64 -5.41 -0.08
N PRO A 174 20.42 -5.81 -1.09
CA PRO A 174 20.69 -4.98 -2.26
C PRO A 174 19.38 -4.60 -2.98
N ASP A 175 19.36 -3.44 -3.62
CA ASP A 175 18.22 -3.03 -4.44
C ASP A 175 18.07 -3.95 -5.66
N LEU A 176 16.83 -4.17 -6.10
CA LEU A 176 16.56 -4.76 -7.41
C LEU A 176 16.33 -3.64 -8.41
N VAL A 177 17.02 -3.71 -9.54
CA VAL A 177 16.90 -2.74 -10.62
C VAL A 177 16.62 -3.50 -11.91
N LYS A 178 15.56 -3.11 -12.62
CA LYS A 178 15.16 -3.73 -13.89
C LYS A 178 14.68 -2.66 -14.86
N VAL A 179 15.07 -2.76 -16.12
CA VAL A 179 14.48 -1.94 -17.19
C VAL A 179 13.39 -2.76 -17.87
N ILE A 180 12.21 -2.17 -18.03
CA ILE A 180 11.05 -2.80 -18.67
C ILE A 180 10.52 -1.93 -19.81
N ARG A 181 9.92 -2.57 -20.81
CA ARG A 181 9.30 -1.93 -21.99
C ARG A 181 7.85 -2.35 -22.22
N GLN A 182 7.38 -3.32 -21.46
CA GLN A 182 6.07 -3.95 -21.56
C GLN A 182 5.63 -4.38 -20.18
N ASP A 183 4.36 -4.78 -20.07
CA ASP A 183 3.77 -5.32 -18.86
C ASP A 183 4.69 -6.38 -18.24
N THR A 184 5.09 -6.15 -17.01
CA THR A 184 6.07 -6.99 -16.32
C THR A 184 5.64 -7.24 -14.90
N VAL A 185 5.65 -8.51 -14.52
CA VAL A 185 5.52 -8.94 -13.12
C VAL A 185 6.91 -9.07 -12.51
N ILE A 186 7.12 -8.46 -11.34
CA ILE A 186 8.37 -8.54 -10.59
C ILE A 186 8.06 -9.05 -9.19
N HIS A 187 8.52 -10.27 -8.90
CA HIS A 187 8.45 -10.86 -7.57
C HIS A 187 9.66 -10.46 -6.74
N SER A 188 9.45 -10.14 -5.47
CA SER A 188 10.54 -9.88 -4.54
C SER A 188 10.12 -10.08 -3.09
N THR A 189 11.13 -10.15 -2.23
CA THR A 189 11.03 -10.23 -0.77
C THR A 189 11.64 -8.98 -0.14
N ASP A 190 11.40 -8.79 1.17
CA ASP A 190 11.99 -7.73 1.99
C ASP A 190 11.79 -6.33 1.39
N MET A 191 10.71 -6.11 0.66
CA MET A 191 10.51 -4.88 -0.13
C MET A 191 10.24 -3.70 0.79
N LYS A 192 10.87 -2.57 0.47
CA LYS A 192 10.77 -1.30 1.22
C LYS A 192 10.14 -0.18 0.40
N SER A 193 10.47 -0.08 -0.89
CA SER A 193 9.84 0.91 -1.76
C SER A 193 9.98 0.54 -3.23
N LEU A 194 9.02 0.97 -4.03
CA LEU A 194 9.01 0.87 -5.47
C LEU A 194 9.17 2.27 -6.04
N LEU A 195 10.27 2.49 -6.75
CA LEU A 195 10.51 3.69 -7.53
C LEU A 195 10.56 3.34 -9.01
N ILE A 196 10.23 4.32 -9.83
CA ILE A 196 10.35 4.24 -11.28
C ILE A 196 11.10 5.46 -11.80
N ARG A 197 11.75 5.31 -12.93
CA ARG A 197 12.26 6.42 -13.73
C ARG A 197 11.97 6.13 -15.19
N ILE A 198 11.42 7.12 -15.89
CA ILE A 198 11.19 7.06 -17.33
C ILE A 198 12.50 7.47 -18.01
N LEU A 199 13.01 6.62 -18.91
CA LEU A 199 14.33 6.81 -19.53
C LEU A 199 14.27 7.47 -20.91
N ASN A 200 13.21 7.25 -21.66
CA ASN A 200 13.02 7.78 -23.00
C ASN A 200 11.55 8.16 -23.20
N TYR A 201 11.28 9.46 -23.14
CA TYR A 201 9.94 9.99 -23.31
C TYR A 201 9.80 10.69 -24.66
N GLN A 202 8.75 10.31 -25.41
CA GLN A 202 8.30 11.02 -26.61
C GLN A 202 6.77 10.97 -26.64
N GLY A 203 6.07 12.08 -26.38
CA GLY A 203 4.61 12.18 -26.57
C GLY A 203 3.83 12.73 -25.37
N ASP A 204 2.71 12.08 -25.06
CA ASP A 204 1.72 12.43 -24.01
C ASP A 204 2.12 11.96 -22.61
N PRO A 205 1.70 12.68 -21.53
CA PRO A 205 2.23 12.49 -20.18
C PRO A 205 2.23 11.01 -19.76
N PRO A 206 3.38 10.47 -19.34
CA PRO A 206 3.53 9.04 -19.15
C PRO A 206 2.70 8.60 -17.95
N GLY A 207 2.08 7.44 -18.09
CA GLY A 207 1.29 6.83 -17.04
C GLY A 207 1.62 5.36 -16.84
N ILE A 208 1.29 4.83 -15.69
CA ILE A 208 1.51 3.42 -15.33
C ILE A 208 0.29 2.89 -14.62
N ASN A 209 -0.11 1.68 -14.98
CA ASN A 209 -0.95 0.83 -14.13
C ASN A 209 -0.05 0.04 -13.21
N LEU A 210 -0.37 0.06 -11.92
CA LEU A 210 0.27 -0.78 -10.93
C LEU A 210 -0.79 -1.67 -10.29
N LEU A 211 -0.55 -2.97 -10.30
CA LEU A 211 -1.18 -3.90 -9.40
C LEU A 211 -0.13 -4.37 -8.40
N LEU A 212 -0.40 -4.16 -7.11
CA LEU A 212 0.44 -4.64 -6.01
C LEU A 212 -0.29 -5.75 -5.30
N CYS A 213 0.37 -6.89 -5.15
CA CYS A 213 -0.07 -8.00 -4.32
C CYS A 213 1.02 -8.26 -3.28
N LEU A 214 0.77 -7.83 -2.05
CA LEU A 214 1.77 -7.80 -0.99
C LEU A 214 1.31 -8.63 0.20
N SER A 215 2.26 -9.31 0.82
CA SER A 215 2.15 -10.08 2.05
C SER A 215 3.19 -9.60 3.06
N GLU A 216 2.80 -9.38 4.30
CA GLU A 216 3.76 -9.22 5.40
C GLU A 216 4.67 -10.46 5.47
N GLN A 217 5.97 -10.25 5.72
CA GLN A 217 6.87 -11.36 6.02
C GLN A 217 6.75 -11.77 7.48
N GLY A 218 6.34 -13.01 7.72
CA GLY A 218 6.49 -13.63 9.04
C GLY A 218 7.96 -13.84 9.38
N LYS A 219 8.32 -13.74 10.66
CA LYS A 219 9.61 -14.28 11.12
C LYS A 219 9.60 -15.78 10.84
N GLU A 220 10.48 -16.25 9.97
CA GLU A 220 10.74 -17.68 9.81
C GLU A 220 10.95 -18.30 11.20
N ARG A 221 10.17 -19.34 11.51
CA ARG A 221 10.44 -20.17 12.68
C ARG A 221 11.84 -20.76 12.47
N LYS A 222 12.80 -20.35 13.30
CA LYS A 222 13.97 -21.19 13.56
C LYS A 222 13.42 -22.45 14.23
N THR A 223 13.18 -23.50 13.45
CA THR A 223 13.06 -24.86 13.97
C THR A 223 14.40 -25.23 14.58
N PHE A 224 14.44 -25.26 15.91
CA PHE A 224 15.45 -25.99 16.66
C PHE A 224 15.07 -27.47 16.68
#